data_AF-A0AAW8VVQ5-F1
#
_entry.id   AF-A0AAW8VVQ5-F1
#
_cell.length_a   1.000
_cell.length_b   1.000
_cell.length_c   1.000
_cell.angle_alpha   90.00
_cell.angle_beta   90.00
_cell.angle_gamma   90.00
#
_symmetry.space_group_name_H-M   'P 1'
#
loop_
_entity.id
_entity.type
_entity.pdbx_description
1 polymer ?
#
loop_
_entity_poly.entity_id
_entity_poly.type
_entity_poly.pdbx_seq_one_letter_code
_entity_poly.pdbx_strand_id
1 'polypeptide(L)'
;MPTHCTICERIKLIQQHQNPYFVRELTTGYVVLADSQHFEGYTLFLAKSHVTELHHLAAHDQLLFLEEMSLVQEACAQAFHADKMNIELLGNGDAHVHWHLFPRHTGDTAQPGPIWWTPLETIYGDDVQQDQLRLTRLKRTLNTALDSVLQRRQVEHHTVQHLTLPSLDSTDTD
;
A
#
# COMPACT_ATOMS: atom_id res chain seq x y z
N MET A 1 11.34 -23.30 -2.23
CA MET A 1 10.41 -22.18 -2.50
C MET A 1 9.38 -22.68 -3.50
N PRO A 2 8.08 -22.40 -3.32
CA PRO A 2 7.08 -22.75 -4.33
C PRO A 2 7.53 -22.16 -5.67
N THR A 3 7.44 -22.93 -6.75
CA THR A 3 7.83 -22.48 -8.10
C THR A 3 6.87 -21.45 -8.67
N HIS A 4 5.75 -21.22 -8.01
CA HIS A 4 4.67 -20.33 -8.42
C HIS A 4 4.36 -19.35 -7.28
N CYS A 5 4.49 -18.06 -7.55
CA CYS A 5 4.16 -16.98 -6.63
C CYS A 5 3.25 -16.00 -7.37
N THR A 6 1.99 -15.91 -6.94
CA THR A 6 0.97 -15.07 -7.58
C THR A 6 1.34 -13.58 -7.51
N ILE A 7 2.01 -13.14 -6.44
CA ILE A 7 2.51 -11.77 -6.28
C ILE A 7 3.62 -11.47 -7.29
N CYS A 8 4.57 -12.40 -7.51
CA CYS A 8 5.57 -12.24 -8.55
C CYS A 8 4.95 -12.16 -9.96
N GLU A 9 3.91 -12.95 -10.23
CA GLU A 9 3.20 -12.90 -11.51
C GLU A 9 2.45 -11.60 -11.70
N ARG A 10 1.78 -11.12 -10.64
CA ARG A 10 1.16 -9.80 -10.60
C ARG A 10 2.17 -8.69 -10.87
N ILE A 11 3.36 -8.75 -10.26
CA ILE A 11 4.46 -7.81 -10.52
C ILE A 11 4.94 -7.87 -11.96
N LYS A 12 5.09 -9.07 -12.55
CA LYS A 12 5.44 -9.20 -13.98
C LYS A 12 4.41 -8.52 -14.88
N LEU A 13 3.11 -8.71 -14.60
CA LEU A 13 2.05 -8.01 -15.34
C LEU A 13 2.12 -6.50 -15.17
N ILE A 14 2.46 -5.99 -13.98
CA ILE A 14 2.67 -4.55 -13.75
C ILE A 14 3.82 -4.04 -14.62
N GLN A 15 4.96 -4.73 -14.61
CA GLN A 15 6.15 -4.39 -15.41
C GLN A 15 5.90 -4.45 -16.92
N GLN A 16 4.94 -5.28 -17.34
CA GLN A 16 4.50 -5.38 -18.73
C GLN A 16 3.35 -4.41 -19.07
N HIS A 17 2.93 -3.55 -18.14
CA HIS A 17 1.79 -2.64 -18.26
C HIS A 17 0.45 -3.35 -18.57
N GLN A 18 0.31 -4.60 -18.10
CA GLN A 18 -0.85 -5.46 -18.35
C GLN A 18 -1.71 -5.68 -17.11
N ASN A 19 -1.28 -5.25 -15.91
CA ASN A 19 -2.08 -5.38 -14.71
C ASN A 19 -3.17 -4.30 -14.63
N PRO A 20 -4.48 -4.65 -14.67
CA PRO A 20 -5.55 -3.66 -14.69
C PRO A 20 -5.71 -2.92 -13.36
N TYR A 21 -5.27 -3.52 -12.26
CA TYR A 21 -5.41 -2.98 -10.89
C TYR A 21 -4.26 -2.05 -10.48
N PHE A 22 -3.21 -1.95 -11.28
CA PHE A 22 -2.02 -1.16 -10.98
C PHE A 22 -2.33 0.32 -10.78
N VAL A 23 -1.95 0.88 -9.63
CA VAL A 23 -2.17 2.29 -9.29
C VAL A 23 -0.87 3.08 -9.38
N ARG A 24 0.17 2.67 -8.65
CA ARG A 24 1.42 3.43 -8.52
C ARG A 24 2.60 2.52 -8.18
N GLU A 25 3.76 2.84 -8.73
CA GLU A 25 5.03 2.28 -8.25
C GLU A 25 5.66 3.25 -7.24
N LEU A 26 6.09 2.72 -6.10
CA LEU A 26 6.91 3.41 -5.10
C LEU A 26 8.33 2.84 -5.10
N THR A 27 9.19 3.27 -4.18
CA THR A 27 10.60 2.86 -4.15
C THR A 27 10.72 1.36 -3.89
N THR A 28 10.03 0.87 -2.86
CA THR A 28 10.17 -0.51 -2.36
C THR A 28 9.05 -1.45 -2.82
N GLY A 29 8.00 -0.93 -3.44
CA GLY A 29 6.84 -1.74 -3.80
C GLY A 29 5.92 -1.16 -4.87
N TYR A 30 4.87 -1.92 -5.16
CA TYR A 30 3.80 -1.54 -6.08
C TYR A 30 2.46 -1.45 -5.34
N VAL A 31 1.75 -0.34 -5.54
CA VAL A 31 0.39 -0.14 -5.03
C VAL A 31 -0.61 -0.59 -6.08
N VAL A 32 -1.50 -1.50 -5.71
CA VAL A 32 -2.58 -2.00 -6.57
C VAL A 32 -3.89 -2.03 -5.79
N LEU A 33 -5.02 -1.91 -6.48
CA LEU A 33 -6.29 -2.31 -5.88
C LEU A 33 -6.36 -3.84 -5.80
N ALA A 34 -7.03 -4.35 -4.77
CA ALA A 34 -7.38 -5.76 -4.73
C ALA A 34 -8.51 -6.07 -5.71
N ASP A 35 -8.57 -7.32 -6.16
CA ASP A 35 -9.51 -7.80 -7.18
C ASP A 35 -10.97 -7.65 -6.70
N SER A 36 -11.20 -7.93 -5.41
CA SER A 36 -12.46 -7.62 -4.75
C SER A 36 -12.47 -6.20 -4.21
N GLN A 37 -13.60 -5.51 -4.35
CA GLN A 37 -13.86 -4.20 -3.75
C GLN A 37 -15.10 -4.19 -2.83
N HIS A 38 -15.44 -5.34 -2.23
CA HIS A 38 -16.51 -5.42 -1.22
C HIS A 38 -16.28 -4.42 -0.08
N PHE A 39 -15.02 -4.37 0.40
CA PHE A 39 -14.51 -3.24 1.17
C PHE A 39 -13.93 -2.24 0.18
N GLU A 40 -14.71 -1.24 -0.21
CA GLU A 40 -14.36 -0.30 -1.28
C GLU A 40 -13.07 0.45 -0.94
N GLY A 41 -12.07 0.37 -1.81
CA GLY A 41 -10.74 0.93 -1.59
C GLY A 41 -9.73 -0.07 -1.05
N TYR A 42 -10.10 -1.35 -0.90
CA TYR A 42 -9.16 -2.42 -0.54
C TYR A 42 -7.95 -2.40 -1.47
N THR A 43 -6.80 -2.10 -0.86
CA THR A 43 -5.53 -1.84 -1.53
C THR A 43 -4.49 -2.85 -1.06
N LEU A 44 -3.60 -3.25 -1.97
CA LEU A 44 -2.42 -4.03 -1.66
C LEU A 44 -1.16 -3.20 -1.93
N PHE A 45 -0.16 -3.33 -1.05
CA PHE A 45 1.18 -2.81 -1.29
C PHE A 45 2.18 -3.98 -1.34
N LEU A 46 2.65 -4.28 -2.55
CA LEU A 46 3.44 -5.47 -2.87
C LEU A 46 4.93 -5.14 -2.82
N ALA A 47 5.74 -5.84 -2.01
CA ALA A 47 7.19 -5.65 -2.03
C ALA A 47 7.77 -6.04 -3.41
N LYS A 48 8.74 -5.28 -3.92
CA LYS A 48 9.42 -5.62 -5.20
C LYS A 48 10.20 -6.93 -5.10
N SER A 49 10.88 -7.13 -3.97
CA SER A 49 11.69 -8.30 -3.70
C SER A 49 10.82 -9.48 -3.24
N HIS A 50 11.04 -10.66 -3.83
CA HIS A 50 10.42 -11.88 -3.34
C HIS A 50 11.11 -12.33 -2.05
N VAL A 51 10.50 -12.00 -0.93
CA VAL A 51 10.86 -12.52 0.40
C VAL A 51 9.58 -12.90 1.13
N THR A 52 9.65 -13.88 2.02
CA THR A 52 8.46 -14.39 2.73
C THR A 52 8.09 -13.55 3.95
N GLU A 53 9.07 -12.87 4.57
CA GLU A 53 8.91 -12.16 5.83
C GLU A 53 9.49 -10.76 5.74
N LEU A 54 8.92 -9.82 6.50
CA LEU A 54 9.38 -8.43 6.52
C LEU A 54 10.86 -8.31 6.90
N HIS A 55 11.31 -9.11 7.87
CA HIS A 55 12.69 -9.10 8.36
C HIS A 55 13.69 -9.80 7.42
N HIS A 56 13.23 -10.36 6.30
CA HIS A 56 14.09 -10.87 5.24
C HIS A 56 14.46 -9.78 4.20
N LEU A 57 13.82 -8.61 4.25
CA LEU A 57 14.24 -7.45 3.45
C LEU A 57 15.60 -6.94 3.95
N ALA A 58 16.35 -6.29 3.05
CA ALA A 58 17.53 -5.54 3.47
C ALA A 58 17.12 -4.47 4.49
N ALA A 59 17.95 -4.21 5.50
CA ALA A 59 17.57 -3.33 6.63
C ALA A 59 17.07 -1.94 6.18
N HIS A 60 17.65 -1.38 5.12
CA HIS A 60 17.20 -0.13 4.53
C HIS A 60 15.81 -0.27 3.90
N ASP A 61 15.60 -1.27 3.04
CA ASP A 61 14.34 -1.53 2.37
C ASP A 61 13.24 -1.90 3.38
N GLN A 62 13.57 -2.60 4.47
CA GLN A 62 12.62 -2.92 5.53
C GLN A 62 12.02 -1.67 6.16
N LEU A 63 12.87 -0.70 6.52
CA LEU A 63 12.44 0.56 7.13
C LEU A 63 11.65 1.40 6.12
N LEU A 64 12.14 1.51 4.89
CA LEU A 64 11.48 2.28 3.85
C LEU A 64 10.14 1.65 3.42
N PHE A 65 10.04 0.33 3.38
CA PHE A 65 8.78 -0.38 3.05
C PHE A 65 7.73 -0.19 4.16
N LEU A 66 8.14 -0.13 5.43
CA LEU A 66 7.25 0.23 6.54
C LEU A 66 6.77 1.69 6.45
N GLU A 67 7.66 2.61 6.09
CA GLU A 67 7.28 4.02 5.89
C GLU A 67 6.34 4.17 4.69
N GLU A 68 6.69 3.60 3.53
CA GLU A 68 5.86 3.64 2.33
C GLU A 68 4.49 2.99 2.58
N MET A 69 4.43 1.88 3.32
CA MET A 69 3.16 1.29 3.75
C MET A 69 2.30 2.28 4.53
N SER A 70 2.88 2.98 5.51
CA SER A 70 2.15 3.99 6.30
C SER A 70 1.63 5.14 5.43
N LEU A 71 2.38 5.54 4.39
CA LEU A 71 1.95 6.57 3.45
C LEU A 71 0.81 6.07 2.55
N VAL A 72 0.88 4.83 2.06
CA VAL A 72 -0.20 4.21 1.28
C VAL A 72 -1.45 4.03 2.14
N GLN A 73 -1.30 3.62 3.40
CA GLN A 73 -2.39 3.54 4.37
C GLN A 73 -3.08 4.89 4.55
N GLU A 74 -2.31 5.97 4.75
CA GLU A 74 -2.86 7.30 4.91
C GLU A 74 -3.60 7.76 3.65
N ALA A 75 -3.00 7.57 2.47
CA ALA A 75 -3.63 7.89 1.20
C ALA A 75 -4.94 7.11 1.01
N CYS A 76 -4.96 5.82 1.35
CA CYS A 76 -6.16 4.99 1.30
C CYS A 76 -7.25 5.51 2.25
N ALA A 77 -6.90 5.86 3.49
CA ALA A 77 -7.84 6.43 4.45
C ALA A 77 -8.46 7.75 3.95
N GLN A 78 -7.65 8.64 3.36
CA GLN A 78 -8.12 9.90 2.79
C GLN A 78 -8.99 9.69 1.54
N ALA A 79 -8.52 8.83 0.63
CA ALA A 79 -9.18 8.52 -0.64
C ALA A 79 -10.60 7.99 -0.46
N PHE A 80 -10.78 7.15 0.56
CA PHE A 80 -12.03 6.40 0.77
C PHE A 80 -12.75 6.81 2.05
N HIS A 81 -12.34 7.90 2.70
CA HIS A 81 -12.97 8.44 3.91
C HIS A 81 -13.15 7.39 5.03
N ALA A 82 -12.11 6.60 5.26
CA ALA A 82 -12.16 5.50 6.22
C ALA A 82 -12.37 6.01 7.66
N ASP A 83 -13.30 5.39 8.39
CA ASP A 83 -13.43 5.60 9.84
C ASP A 83 -12.24 4.96 10.57
N LYS A 84 -11.75 3.84 10.04
CA LYS A 84 -10.60 3.09 10.58
C LYS A 84 -9.89 2.33 9.48
N MET A 85 -8.57 2.16 9.59
CA MET A 85 -7.82 1.24 8.74
C MET A 85 -7.62 -0.11 9.41
N ASN A 86 -7.79 -1.21 8.67
CA ASN A 86 -7.16 -2.50 8.99
C ASN A 86 -5.95 -2.68 8.08
N ILE A 87 -4.84 -3.12 8.67
CA ILE A 87 -3.53 -3.20 8.04
C ILE A 87 -2.93 -4.54 8.41
N GLU A 88 -2.60 -5.36 7.43
CA GLU A 88 -2.22 -6.74 7.69
C GLU A 88 -1.07 -7.18 6.77
N LEU A 89 -0.09 -7.87 7.34
CA LEU A 89 0.94 -8.62 6.62
C LEU A 89 0.76 -10.08 7.05
N LEU A 90 0.10 -10.86 6.20
CA LEU A 90 -0.25 -12.26 6.48
C LEU A 90 0.65 -13.21 5.67
N GLY A 91 0.32 -13.42 4.40
CA GLY A 91 1.16 -14.22 3.48
C GLY A 91 1.05 -15.75 3.63
N ASN A 92 0.09 -16.27 4.41
CA ASN A 92 -0.09 -17.72 4.57
C ASN A 92 -0.49 -18.45 3.27
N GLY A 93 -1.27 -17.78 2.40
CA GLY A 93 -1.65 -18.31 1.08
C GLY A 93 -0.61 -18.01 0.00
N ASP A 94 -0.06 -16.79 0.02
CA ASP A 94 0.95 -16.31 -0.92
C ASP A 94 2.16 -15.77 -0.15
N ALA A 95 3.18 -16.61 0.01
CA ALA A 95 4.38 -16.32 0.80
C ALA A 95 5.34 -15.34 0.08
N HIS A 96 4.88 -14.11 -0.10
CA HIS A 96 5.63 -12.96 -0.61
C HIS A 96 5.17 -11.75 0.19
N VAL A 97 6.07 -10.96 0.77
CA VAL A 97 5.69 -9.79 1.59
C VAL A 97 4.79 -8.82 0.83
N HIS A 98 3.57 -8.65 1.33
CA HIS A 98 2.63 -7.63 0.88
C HIS A 98 1.73 -7.18 2.04
N TRP A 99 1.30 -5.93 1.99
CA TRP A 99 0.34 -5.37 2.94
C TRP A 99 -1.06 -5.39 2.35
N HIS A 100 -2.04 -5.79 3.16
CA HIS A 100 -3.45 -5.55 2.94
C HIS A 100 -3.88 -4.29 3.68
N LEU A 101 -4.54 -3.39 2.96
CA LEU A 101 -5.00 -2.09 3.47
C LEU A 101 -6.49 -1.97 3.21
N PHE A 102 -7.28 -2.06 4.29
CA PHE A 102 -8.74 -1.98 4.22
C PHE A 102 -9.23 -0.67 4.84
N PRO A 103 -9.81 0.25 4.06
CA PRO A 103 -10.61 1.33 4.61
C PRO A 103 -11.91 0.74 5.17
N ARG A 104 -12.14 0.91 6.48
CA ARG A 104 -13.29 0.39 7.19
C ARG A 104 -14.27 1.50 7.49
N HIS A 105 -15.55 1.14 7.49
CA HIS A 105 -16.66 2.06 7.78
C HIS A 105 -17.57 1.48 8.85
N THR A 106 -18.22 2.36 9.60
CA THR A 106 -19.23 1.99 10.57
C THR A 106 -20.36 1.22 9.88
N GLY A 107 -20.56 -0.04 10.28
CA GLY A 107 -21.60 -0.91 9.72
C GLY A 107 -21.23 -1.65 8.44
N ASP A 108 -19.95 -1.64 8.01
CA ASP A 108 -19.47 -2.40 6.85
C ASP A 108 -19.45 -3.93 7.07
N THR A 109 -19.70 -4.38 8.31
CA THR A 109 -19.74 -5.77 8.74
C THR A 109 -20.87 -5.96 9.74
N ALA A 110 -21.40 -7.19 9.84
CA ALA A 110 -22.51 -7.51 10.73
C ALA A 110 -22.17 -7.35 12.22
N GLN A 111 -20.89 -7.52 12.58
CA GLN A 111 -20.35 -7.33 13.93
C GLN A 111 -18.95 -6.70 13.82
N PRO A 112 -18.57 -5.79 14.73
CA PRO A 112 -17.23 -5.21 14.73
C PRO A 112 -16.13 -6.29 14.85
N GLY A 113 -15.19 -6.30 13.90
CA GLY A 113 -14.14 -7.31 13.86
C GLY A 113 -13.26 -7.23 12.61
N PRO A 114 -12.27 -8.14 12.47
CA PRO A 114 -11.46 -8.25 11.27
C PRO A 114 -12.32 -8.60 10.05
N ILE A 115 -11.89 -8.19 8.87
CA ILE A 115 -12.63 -8.42 7.62
C ILE A 115 -12.85 -9.90 7.33
N TRP A 116 -11.96 -10.77 7.81
CA TRP A 116 -12.00 -12.22 7.61
C TRP A 116 -13.12 -12.94 8.38
N TRP A 117 -13.90 -12.23 9.22
CA TRP A 117 -15.15 -12.77 9.77
C TRP A 117 -16.33 -12.64 8.80
N THR A 118 -16.19 -11.83 7.74
CA THR A 118 -17.16 -11.79 6.65
C THR A 118 -17.03 -13.05 5.80
N PRO A 119 -18.15 -13.69 5.39
CA PRO A 119 -18.12 -14.85 4.50
C PRO A 119 -17.30 -14.58 3.23
N LEU A 120 -16.46 -15.54 2.84
CA LEU A 120 -15.56 -15.36 1.70
C LEU A 120 -16.31 -15.14 0.38
N GLU A 121 -17.48 -15.75 0.23
CA GLU A 121 -18.35 -15.55 -0.93
C GLU A 121 -18.87 -14.10 -1.01
N THR A 122 -19.03 -13.44 0.13
CA THR A 122 -19.41 -12.03 0.21
C THR A 122 -18.23 -11.13 -0.14
N ILE A 123 -17.04 -11.41 0.41
CA ILE A 123 -15.83 -10.64 0.10
C ILE A 123 -15.51 -10.78 -1.39
N TYR A 124 -15.37 -12.01 -1.91
CA TYR A 124 -14.92 -12.24 -3.28
C TYR A 124 -16.04 -12.17 -4.34
N GLY A 125 -17.29 -11.91 -3.93
CA GLY A 125 -18.40 -11.73 -4.86
C GLY A 125 -18.38 -10.41 -5.63
N ASP A 126 -17.61 -9.42 -5.16
CA ASP A 126 -17.50 -8.09 -5.78
C ASP A 126 -16.20 -7.93 -6.60
N ASP A 127 -16.07 -8.71 -7.68
CA ASP A 127 -14.95 -8.57 -8.64
C ASP A 127 -15.05 -7.25 -9.41
N VAL A 128 -14.18 -6.31 -9.06
CA VAL A 128 -14.19 -4.96 -9.65
C VAL A 128 -13.78 -4.95 -11.12
N GLN A 129 -13.15 -6.01 -11.63
CA GLN A 129 -12.79 -6.10 -13.05
C GLN A 129 -14.03 -6.14 -13.95
N GLN A 130 -15.18 -6.58 -13.42
CA GLN A 130 -16.44 -6.57 -14.16
C GLN A 130 -17.02 -5.15 -14.33
N ASP A 131 -16.55 -4.17 -13.54
CA ASP A 131 -16.95 -2.76 -13.62
C ASP A 131 -15.74 -1.84 -13.87
N GLN A 132 -15.39 -1.70 -15.16
CA GLN A 132 -14.23 -0.91 -15.60
C GLN A 132 -14.33 0.58 -15.23
N LEU A 133 -15.54 1.14 -15.15
CA LEU A 133 -15.74 2.53 -14.77
C LEU A 133 -15.48 2.71 -13.28
N ARG A 134 -15.99 1.81 -12.43
CA ARG A 134 -15.70 1.80 -11.00
C ARG A 134 -14.22 1.57 -10.74
N LEU A 135 -13.60 0.58 -11.39
CA LEU A 135 -12.16 0.34 -11.27
C LEU A 135 -11.35 1.59 -11.63
N THR A 136 -11.63 2.23 -12.77
CA THR A 136 -10.94 3.45 -13.19
C THR A 136 -11.10 4.58 -12.18
N ARG A 137 -12.30 4.76 -11.63
CA ARG A 137 -12.57 5.76 -10.59
C ARG A 137 -11.75 5.49 -9.33
N LEU A 138 -11.81 4.28 -8.80
CA LEU A 138 -11.10 3.91 -7.56
C LEU A 138 -9.59 4.10 -7.71
N LYS A 139 -9.01 3.68 -8.85
CA LYS A 139 -7.59 3.88 -9.14
C LYS A 139 -7.22 5.36 -9.14
N ARG A 140 -8.02 6.19 -9.81
CA ARG A 140 -7.78 7.64 -9.88
C ARG A 140 -7.86 8.26 -8.49
N THR A 141 -8.90 7.94 -7.72
CA THR A 141 -9.10 8.46 -6.36
C THR A 141 -7.92 8.14 -5.45
N LEU A 142 -7.48 6.87 -5.41
CA LEU A 142 -6.31 6.47 -4.63
C LEU A 142 -5.04 7.15 -5.12
N ASN A 143 -4.85 7.26 -6.43
CA ASN A 143 -3.66 7.86 -7.00
C ASN A 143 -3.52 9.35 -6.67
N THR A 144 -4.62 10.11 -6.67
CA THR A 144 -4.64 11.52 -6.28
C THR A 144 -4.36 11.71 -4.79
N ALA A 145 -4.86 10.82 -3.93
CA ALA A 145 -4.53 10.86 -2.51
C ALA A 145 -3.06 10.52 -2.26
N LEU A 146 -2.49 9.54 -2.99
CA LEU A 146 -1.06 9.23 -2.95
C LEU A 146 -0.21 10.44 -3.34
N ASP A 147 -0.55 11.15 -4.42
CA ASP A 147 0.17 12.36 -4.83
C ASP A 147 0.20 13.40 -3.69
N SER A 148 -0.95 13.61 -3.04
CA SER A 148 -1.09 14.58 -1.94
C SER A 148 -0.25 14.20 -0.71
N VAL A 149 -0.32 12.93 -0.28
CA VAL A 149 0.41 12.41 0.88
C VAL A 149 1.92 12.41 0.63
N LEU A 150 2.36 11.93 -0.54
CA LEU A 150 3.79 11.90 -0.90
C LEU A 150 4.37 13.31 -1.01
N GLN A 151 3.64 14.25 -1.61
CA GLN A 151 4.08 15.64 -1.69
C GLN A 151 4.23 16.27 -0.30
N ARG A 152 3.26 16.05 0.60
CA ARG A 152 3.35 16.54 1.98
C ARG A 152 4.55 15.93 2.71
N ARG A 153 4.75 14.61 2.60
CA ARG A 153 5.88 13.92 3.23
C ARG A 153 7.23 14.45 2.74
N GLN A 154 7.34 14.73 1.45
CA GLN A 154 8.55 15.32 0.87
C GLN A 154 8.85 16.70 1.47
N VAL A 155 7.84 17.54 1.69
CA VAL A 155 7.99 18.86 2.31
C VAL A 155 8.42 18.72 3.77
N GLU A 156 7.81 17.80 4.53
CA GLU A 156 8.19 17.52 5.93
C GLU A 156 9.65 17.08 6.05
N HIS A 157 10.09 16.15 5.18
CA HIS A 157 11.47 15.66 5.20
C HIS A 157 12.48 16.77 4.91
N HIS A 158 12.24 17.61 3.89
CA HIS A 158 13.07 18.79 3.63
C HIS A 158 13.10 19.73 4.84
N THR A 159 11.96 19.98 5.47
CA THR A 159 11.86 20.87 6.64
C THR A 159 12.70 20.35 7.80
N VAL A 160 12.61 19.05 8.11
CA VAL A 160 13.38 18.42 9.20
C VAL A 160 14.89 18.47 8.91
N GLN A 161 15.31 18.19 7.67
CA GLN A 161 16.72 18.26 7.28
C GLN A 161 17.31 19.67 7.43
N HIS A 162 16.52 20.72 7.20
CA HIS A 162 16.93 22.11 7.39
C HIS A 162 16.98 22.57 8.86
N LEU A 163 16.39 21.82 9.80
CA LEU A 163 16.44 22.12 11.24
C LEU A 163 17.66 21.49 11.95
N THR A 164 18.33 20.49 11.33
CA THR A 164 19.40 19.70 11.96
C THR A 164 20.84 20.11 11.62
N LEU A 165 21.09 21.34 11.17
CA LEU A 165 22.47 21.85 11.00
C LEU A 165 22.59 23.32 11.47
N PRO A 166 23.26 23.61 12.60
CA PRO A 166 24.21 24.70 12.61
C PRO A 166 25.41 24.25 11.77
N SER A 167 25.77 25.04 10.76
CA SER A 167 27.05 24.96 10.10
C SER A 167 28.17 24.94 11.15
N LEU A 168 29.00 23.90 11.16
CA LEU A 168 30.33 23.97 11.75
C LEU A 168 31.21 24.87 10.87
N ASP A 169 30.88 26.16 10.82
CA ASP A 169 31.83 27.19 10.44
C ASP A 169 32.42 27.72 11.75
N SER A 170 33.51 27.08 12.17
CA SER A 170 34.54 27.76 12.95
C SER A 170 35.75 27.92 12.06
N THR A 171 35.72 28.94 11.22
CA THR A 171 36.93 29.71 10.96
C THR A 171 37.33 30.35 12.28
N ASP A 172 38.44 29.90 12.85
CA ASP A 172 39.42 30.77 13.52
C ASP A 172 40.47 29.89 14.21
N THR A 173 41.61 29.74 13.54
CA THR A 173 42.89 29.66 14.22
C THR A 173 43.86 30.56 13.47
N ASP A 174 44.25 31.64 14.16
CA ASP A 174 45.38 32.54 13.89
C ASP A 174 46.68 31.79 13.53
#